data_AF-A0A3M1X005-F1
#
_entry.id   AF-A0A3M1X005-F1
#
_cell.length_a   1.000
_cell.length_b   1.000
_cell.length_c   1.000
_cell.angle_alpha   90.00
_cell.angle_beta   90.00
_cell.angle_gamma   90.00
#
_symmetry.space_group_name_H-M   'P 1'
#
loop_
_entity.id
_entity.type
_entity.pdbx_description
1 polymer ?
#
loop_
_entity_poly.entity_id
_entity_poly.type
_entity_poly.pdbx_seq_one_letter_code
_entity_poly.pdbx_strand_id
1 'polypeptide(L)' 'MTREVDQRKQYKYYVEAGAVSQLTRRSIALVLAGGVGSRLKNLTKWRAKPAVPFGGKYRIIDFPLSNCINS' A
#
# COMPACT_ATOMS: atom_id res chain seq x y z
N MET A 1 -9.80 -17.08 30.41
CA MET A 1 -10.60 -15.85 30.25
C MET A 1 -9.75 -14.59 30.04
N THR A 2 -8.58 -14.43 30.68
CA THR A 2 -7.72 -13.23 30.53
C THR A 2 -6.88 -13.18 29.25
N ARG A 3 -6.43 -14.33 28.72
CA ARG A 3 -5.56 -14.41 27.53
C ARG A 3 -6.25 -14.02 26.21
N GLU A 4 -7.53 -14.34 26.05
CA GLU A 4 -8.28 -13.99 24.83
C GLU A 4 -8.63 -12.50 24.75
N VAL A 5 -8.92 -11.87 25.90
CA VAL A 5 -9.20 -10.43 25.97
C VAL A 5 -7.94 -9.61 25.68
N ASP A 6 -6.78 -10.10 26.16
CA ASP A 6 -5.47 -9.49 25.90
C ASP A 6 -5.05 -9.62 24.43
N GLN A 7 -5.22 -10.82 23.84
CA GLN A 7 -5.03 -11.01 22.39
C GLN A 7 -5.94 -10.11 21.55
N ARG A 8 -7.22 -9.95 21.92
CA ARG A 8 -8.13 -9.04 21.22
C ARG A 8 -7.70 -7.59 21.33
N LYS A 9 -7.23 -7.13 22.49
CA LYS A 9 -6.69 -5.77 22.67
C LYS A 9 -5.43 -5.55 21.86
N GLN A 10 -4.52 -6.51 21.84
CA GLN A 10 -3.29 -6.43 21.07
C GLN A 10 -3.57 -6.42 19.56
N TYR A 11 -4.48 -7.28 19.08
CA TYR A 11 -4.95 -7.25 17.69
C TYR A 11 -5.58 -5.90 17.33
N LYS A 12 -6.42 -5.38 18.22
CA LYS A 12 -7.06 -4.07 18.05
C LYS A 12 -6.02 -2.95 17.99
N TYR A 13 -4.93 -3.02 18.74
CA TYR A 13 -3.84 -2.03 18.72
C TYR A 13 -3.03 -2.03 17.42
N TYR A 14 -2.79 -3.19 16.81
CA TYR A 14 -2.11 -3.29 15.51
C TYR A 14 -3.01 -2.99 14.31
N VAL A 15 -4.33 -3.07 14.47
CA VAL A 15 -5.30 -2.96 13.36
C VAL A 15 -6.11 -1.66 13.39
N GLU A 16 -6.37 -1.07 14.56
CA GLU A 16 -7.14 0.19 14.65
C GLU A 16 -6.21 1.40 14.70
N ALA A 17 -5.96 1.99 13.53
CA ALA A 17 -5.54 3.38 13.47
C ALA A 17 -6.67 4.29 14.02
N GLY A 18 -6.31 5.18 14.96
CA GLY A 18 -7.23 5.95 15.80
C GLY A 18 -8.12 6.97 15.08
N ALA A 19 -7.97 7.15 13.78
CA ALA A 19 -8.73 8.10 12.96
C ALA A 19 -9.13 7.52 11.59
N VAL A 20 -9.45 6.22 11.52
CA VAL A 20 -9.77 5.55 10.25
C VAL A 20 -11.20 5.03 10.26
N SER A 21 -11.95 5.31 9.19
CA SER A 21 -13.35 4.90 9.06
C SER A 21 -13.49 3.37 9.10
N GLN A 22 -14.64 2.87 9.57
CA GLN A 22 -14.93 1.43 9.54
C GLN A 22 -14.95 0.88 8.10
N LEU A 23 -15.30 1.70 7.12
CA LEU A 23 -15.27 1.34 5.71
C LEU A 23 -13.82 1.12 5.25
N THR A 24 -12.91 2.05 5.54
CA THR A 24 -11.49 1.93 5.20
C THR A 24 -10.86 0.70 5.87
N ARG A 25 -11.18 0.41 7.14
CA ARG A 25 -10.67 -0.80 7.84
C ARG A 25 -11.16 -2.13 7.25
N ARG A 26 -12.32 -2.13 6.60
CA ARG A 26 -12.91 -3.33 5.96
C ARG A 26 -12.60 -3.41 4.47
N SER A 27 -11.83 -2.45 3.94
CA SER A 27 -11.48 -2.39 2.53
C SER A 27 -10.10 -2.97 2.30
N ILE A 28 -9.92 -3.66 1.16
CA ILE A 28 -8.63 -4.16 0.71
C ILE A 28 -8.24 -3.39 -0.55
N ALA A 29 -7.04 -2.82 -0.55
CA ALA A 29 -6.46 -2.21 -1.75
C ALA A 29 -5.66 -3.26 -2.53
N LEU A 30 -6.06 -3.52 -3.78
CA LEU A 30 -5.30 -4.37 -4.70
C LEU A 30 -4.63 -3.49 -5.77
N VAL A 31 -3.31 -3.30 -5.66
CA VAL A 31 -2.54 -2.51 -6.62
C VAL A 31 -2.08 -3.40 -7.78
N LEU A 32 -2.65 -3.20 -8.96
CA LEU A 32 -2.26 -3.90 -10.19
C LEU A 32 -0.96 -3.31 -10.78
N ALA A 33 0.16 -3.62 -10.14
CA ALA A 33 1.48 -3.09 -10.47
C ALA A 33 2.15 -3.80 -11.69
N GLY A 34 1.38 -4.55 -12.49
CA GLY A 34 1.87 -5.37 -13.59
C GLY A 34 1.89 -4.66 -14.94
N GLY A 35 2.80 -5.08 -15.83
CA GLY A 35 2.86 -4.66 -17.22
C GLY A 35 4.28 -4.39 -17.71
N VAL A 36 4.57 -4.76 -18.96
CA VAL A 36 5.91 -4.68 -19.60
C VAL A 36 6.45 -3.24 -19.66
N GLY A 37 5.57 -2.24 -19.68
CA GLY A 37 5.99 -0.84 -19.77
C GLY A 37 6.68 -0.50 -21.09
N SER A 38 6.41 -1.23 -22.18
CA SER A 38 7.10 -1.14 -23.48
C SER A 38 7.23 0.27 -24.07
N ARG A 39 6.31 1.17 -23.73
CA ARG A 39 6.34 2.60 -24.12
C ARG A 39 7.45 3.40 -23.44
N LEU A 40 7.98 2.94 -22.30
CA LEU A 40 9.08 3.57 -21.55
C LEU A 40 10.47 3.06 -21.95
N LYS A 41 10.55 2.13 -22.92
CA LYS A 41 11.80 1.65 -23.53
C LYS A 41 12.83 1.21 -22.48
N ASN A 42 14.02 1.80 -22.49
CA ASN A 42 15.14 1.41 -21.63
C ASN A 42 14.85 1.61 -20.13
N LEU A 43 13.90 2.49 -19.76
CA LEU A 43 13.54 2.72 -18.36
C LEU A 43 12.92 1.49 -17.69
N THR A 44 12.31 0.59 -18.46
CA THR A 44 11.68 -0.65 -17.98
C THR A 44 12.42 -1.91 -18.42
N LYS A 45 13.65 -1.79 -18.95
CA LYS A 45 14.42 -2.95 -19.46
C LYS A 45 14.70 -4.01 -18.38
N TRP A 46 14.96 -3.57 -17.15
CA TRP A 46 15.36 -4.40 -16.01
C TRP A 46 14.47 -4.19 -14.76
N ARG A 47 13.41 -3.40 -14.88
CA ARG A 47 12.52 -3.06 -13.76
C ARG A 47 11.09 -2.96 -14.25
N ALA A 48 10.15 -3.35 -13.40
CA ALA A 48 8.73 -3.17 -13.69
C ALA A 48 8.39 -1.69 -13.79
N LYS A 49 7.36 -1.36 -14.59
CA LYS A 49 6.88 0.02 -14.76
C LYS A 49 6.66 0.77 -13.43
N PRO A 50 6.07 0.18 -12.37
CA PRO A 50 5.88 0.89 -11.10
C PRO A 50 7.19 1.23 -10.37
N ALA A 51 8.29 0.53 -10.65
CA ALA A 51 9.59 0.76 -10.04
C ALA A 51 10.42 1.84 -10.75
N VAL A 52 9.87 2.47 -11.80
CA VAL A 52 10.51 3.59 -12.51
C VAL A 52 10.59 4.80 -11.58
N PRO A 53 11.76 5.45 -11.46
CA PRO A 53 11.91 6.68 -10.66
C PRO A 53 11.07 7.82 -11.21
N PHE A 54 10.49 8.62 -10.32
CA PHE A 54 9.66 9.77 -10.65
C PHE A 54 9.90 10.89 -9.62
N GLY A 55 10.03 12.13 -10.07
CA GLY A 55 10.18 13.28 -9.15
C GLY A 55 11.43 13.23 -8.25
N GLY A 56 12.54 12.67 -8.74
CA GLY A 56 13.84 12.64 -8.04
C GLY A 56 13.97 11.58 -6.94
N LYS A 57 13.04 11.54 -5.98
CA LYS A 57 13.09 10.64 -4.81
C LYS A 57 12.11 9.47 -4.88
N TYR A 58 11.07 9.57 -5.69
CA TYR A 58 9.95 8.62 -5.66
C TYR A 58 10.02 7.60 -6.79
N ARG A 59 9.14 6.61 -6.73
CA ARG A 59 8.79 5.69 -7.81
C ARG A 59 7.30 5.82 -8.10
N ILE A 60 6.88 5.39 -9.29
CA ILE A 60 5.47 5.46 -9.70
C ILE A 60 4.54 4.74 -8.70
N ILE A 61 4.99 3.64 -8.10
CA ILE A 61 4.20 2.88 -7.10
C ILE A 61 3.93 3.66 -5.80
N ASP A 62 4.73 4.66 -5.47
CA ASP A 62 4.59 5.38 -4.21
C ASP A 62 3.30 6.20 -4.17
N PHE A 63 2.81 6.66 -5.33
CA PHE A 63 1.57 7.43 -5.44
C PHE A 63 0.31 6.63 -5.07
N PRO A 64 -0.01 5.48 -5.70
CA PRO A 64 -1.18 4.70 -5.30
C PRO A 64 -1.06 4.18 -3.86
N LEU A 65 0.12 3.81 -3.38
CA LEU A 65 0.30 3.38 -1.99
C LEU A 65 0.06 4.52 -0.99
N SER A 66 0.59 5.72 -1.28
CA SER A 66 0.34 6.90 -0.45
C SER A 66 -1.14 7.26 -0.42
N ASN A 67 -1.85 7.10 -1.54
CA ASN A 67 -3.30 7.30 -1.58
C ASN A 67 -4.04 6.28 -0.70
N CYS A 68 -3.62 5.00 -0.69
CA CYS A 68 -4.25 4.00 0.17
C CYS A 68 -4.09 4.29 1.67
N ILE A 69 -3.02 4.98 2.07
CA ILE A 69 -2.77 5.35 3.47
C ILE A 69 -3.51 6.63 3.87
N ASN A 70 -3.71 7.56 2.94
CA ASN A 70 -4.26 8.90 3.22
C ASN A 70 -5.76 9.05 2.87
N SER A 71 -6.48 7.95 2.63
CA SER A 71 -7.90 7.94 2.21
C SER A 71 -8.84 7.24 3.19
#